data_AF-A0A6B1IWW1-F1
#
_entry.id   AF-A0A6B1IWW1-F1
#
_cell.length_a   1.000
_cell.length_b   1.000
_cell.length_c   1.000
_cell.angle_alpha   90.00
_cell.angle_beta   90.00
_cell.angle_gamma   90.00
#
_symmetry.space_group_name_H-M   'P 1'
#
loop_
_entity.id
_entity.type
_entity.pdbx_description
1 polymer ?
#
loop_
_entity_poly.entity_id
_entity_poly.type
_entity_poly.pdbx_seq_one_letter_code
_entity_poly.pdbx_strand_id
1 'polypeptide(L)'
;MPISTLASAKEFEEKDHAEVEFVGFRYTGDQSTKTDRDLRQRVGYNGPPKFQADRVYLALLPTYLDPNHVENSNIGVHALESRTDFEVIYDAERLAGALLERNYLPPEAFYEGFDRWKRQKVMEKLDLDDAGRVFEKDDEEPYRDQLRAIAGVETDDEASVSTQRSDEYTSRFSRSEASEIIAVLREAQAPEPPFDPGAHTIAELEEELETDADEKWDVDSLNALYQAERLGDDRTGARNVLEDVLGDDLEPVNFEIDLESAGLTDMADHLTQFDPAVVEEAADVVNGDAEISDLTATPDSED
;
A
#
# COMPACT_ATOMS: atom_id res chain seq x y z
N MET A 1 11.18 -3.39 -4.56
CA MET A 1 11.11 -4.74 -5.20
C MET A 1 12.10 -4.81 -6.35
N PRO A 2 12.77 -5.96 -6.57
CA PRO A 2 13.74 -6.15 -7.66
C PRO A 2 13.04 -6.23 -9.03
N ILE A 3 13.79 -5.99 -10.12
CA ILE A 3 13.31 -6.21 -11.49
C ILE A 3 13.52 -7.70 -11.79
N SER A 4 12.41 -8.42 -11.94
CA SER A 4 12.46 -9.84 -12.25
C SER A 4 13.06 -10.07 -13.62
N THR A 5 13.87 -11.11 -13.76
CA THR A 5 14.60 -11.36 -15.00
C THR A 5 14.84 -12.85 -15.12
N LEU A 6 14.50 -13.43 -16.26
CA LEU A 6 14.91 -14.79 -16.58
C LEU A 6 16.44 -14.85 -16.66
N ALA A 7 17.05 -15.81 -15.97
CA ALA A 7 18.50 -15.97 -15.96
C ALA A 7 19.10 -16.10 -17.37
N SER A 8 18.33 -16.66 -18.31
CA SER A 8 18.71 -16.84 -19.72
C SER A 8 18.33 -15.67 -20.64
N ALA A 9 17.59 -14.66 -20.16
CA ALA A 9 17.10 -13.56 -21.02
C ALA A 9 18.25 -12.80 -21.70
N LYS A 10 19.28 -12.46 -20.92
CA LYS A 10 20.46 -11.76 -21.44
C LYS A 10 21.21 -12.59 -22.49
N GLU A 11 21.36 -13.89 -22.25
CA GLU A 11 22.04 -14.78 -23.19
C GLU A 11 21.23 -14.97 -24.49
N PHE A 12 19.89 -15.01 -24.40
CA PHE A 12 19.03 -15.08 -25.58
C PHE A 12 19.11 -13.81 -26.41
N GLU A 13 19.13 -12.64 -25.78
CA GLU A 13 19.27 -11.37 -26.47
C GLU A 13 20.65 -11.18 -27.10
N GLU A 14 21.73 -11.50 -26.38
CA GLU A 14 23.10 -11.41 -26.92
C GLU A 14 23.32 -12.32 -28.15
N LYS A 15 22.54 -13.40 -28.26
CA LYS A 15 22.58 -14.33 -29.40
C LYS A 15 21.52 -14.06 -30.45
N ASP A 16 20.76 -12.98 -30.33
CA ASP A 16 19.67 -12.61 -31.25
C ASP A 16 18.58 -13.70 -31.35
N HIS A 17 18.39 -14.46 -30.26
CA HIS A 17 17.38 -15.52 -30.14
C HIS A 17 16.09 -15.02 -29.50
N ALA A 18 16.12 -13.86 -28.84
CA ALA A 18 14.96 -13.22 -28.27
C ALA A 18 15.16 -11.70 -28.17
N GLU A 19 14.07 -10.95 -28.31
CA GLU A 19 14.04 -9.52 -27.95
C GLU A 19 13.56 -9.41 -26.50
N VAL A 20 14.29 -8.68 -25.65
CA VAL A 20 13.93 -8.50 -24.23
C VAL A 20 13.50 -7.07 -23.99
N GLU A 21 12.31 -6.91 -23.42
CA GLU A 21 11.77 -5.61 -23.04
C GLU A 21 11.50 -5.51 -21.54
N PHE A 22 11.56 -4.27 -21.05
CA PHE A 22 11.06 -3.92 -19.73
C PHE A 22 9.54 -3.83 -19.76
N VAL A 23 8.89 -4.64 -18.92
CA VAL A 23 7.44 -4.77 -18.83
C VAL A 23 6.99 -4.87 -17.39
N GLY A 24 5.74 -4.48 -17.17
CA GLY A 24 5.03 -4.65 -15.92
C GLY A 24 4.08 -5.82 -16.05
N PHE A 25 3.74 -6.46 -14.94
CA PHE A 25 2.62 -7.39 -14.90
C PHE A 25 1.90 -7.30 -13.57
N ARG A 26 0.57 -7.44 -13.59
CA ARG A 26 -0.25 -7.42 -12.37
C ARG A 26 -1.20 -8.61 -12.34
N TYR A 27 -1.50 -9.08 -11.14
CA TYR A 27 -2.49 -10.12 -10.92
C TYR A 27 -3.88 -9.47 -10.86
N THR A 28 -4.80 -9.96 -11.69
CA THR A 28 -6.17 -9.42 -11.86
C THR A 28 -7.27 -10.43 -11.51
N GLY A 29 -6.92 -11.51 -10.81
CA GLY A 29 -7.89 -12.51 -10.39
C GLY A 29 -8.70 -12.11 -9.16
N ASP A 30 -9.82 -12.80 -8.92
CA ASP A 30 -10.82 -12.48 -7.90
C ASP A 30 -10.34 -12.62 -6.43
N GLN A 31 -9.13 -13.13 -6.20
CA GLN A 31 -8.59 -13.35 -4.86
C GLN A 31 -7.66 -12.20 -4.48
N SER A 32 -7.60 -11.81 -3.20
CA SER A 32 -6.66 -10.77 -2.75
C SER A 32 -5.19 -11.14 -2.96
N THR A 33 -4.87 -12.45 -2.93
CA THR A 33 -3.53 -12.95 -3.24
C THR A 33 -3.55 -14.28 -3.98
N LYS A 34 -2.53 -14.53 -4.80
CA LYS A 34 -2.31 -15.82 -5.48
C LYS A 34 -0.88 -16.30 -5.33
N THR A 35 -0.71 -17.57 -4.98
CA THR A 35 0.61 -18.23 -5.04
C THR A 35 0.74 -18.92 -6.39
N ASP A 36 1.78 -18.59 -7.15
CA ASP A 36 2.04 -19.24 -8.44
C ASP A 36 3.50 -19.64 -8.59
N ARG A 37 3.74 -20.97 -8.59
CA ARG A 37 5.09 -21.54 -8.71
C ARG A 37 5.55 -21.64 -10.16
N ASP A 38 4.63 -21.74 -11.10
CA ASP A 38 4.95 -21.91 -12.52
C ASP A 38 5.40 -20.59 -13.13
N LEU A 39 4.75 -19.49 -12.74
CA LEU A 39 5.09 -18.15 -13.19
C LEU A 39 6.54 -17.77 -12.82
N ARG A 40 6.99 -18.19 -11.62
CA ARG A 40 8.38 -18.01 -11.17
C ARG A 40 9.41 -18.62 -12.12
N GLN A 41 9.14 -19.82 -12.63
CA GLN A 41 10.06 -20.51 -13.54
C GLN A 41 10.00 -19.95 -14.96
N ARG A 42 8.80 -19.56 -15.42
CA ARG A 42 8.56 -19.10 -16.80
C ARG A 42 8.89 -17.63 -17.04
N VAL A 43 8.86 -16.82 -15.99
CA VAL A 43 9.04 -15.35 -16.03
C VAL A 43 10.33 -14.94 -15.27
N GLY A 44 11.00 -15.88 -14.60
CA GLY A 44 12.20 -15.59 -13.81
C GLY A 44 11.90 -14.70 -12.61
N TYR A 45 10.68 -14.81 -12.08
CA TYR A 45 10.21 -13.97 -10.99
C TYR A 45 10.85 -14.41 -9.66
N ASN A 46 11.69 -13.51 -9.12
CA ASN A 46 12.44 -13.73 -7.88
C ASN A 46 11.87 -12.96 -6.68
N GLY A 47 10.70 -12.31 -6.85
CA GLY A 47 10.01 -11.56 -5.78
C GLY A 47 9.23 -12.45 -4.81
N PRO A 48 8.41 -11.86 -3.91
CA PRO A 48 7.61 -12.58 -2.91
C PRO A 48 6.77 -13.74 -3.49
N PRO A 49 6.55 -14.85 -2.75
CA PRO A 49 5.88 -16.04 -3.30
C PRO A 49 4.40 -15.84 -3.65
N LYS A 50 3.79 -14.76 -3.16
CA LYS A 50 2.40 -14.40 -3.40
C LYS A 50 2.35 -13.14 -4.26
N PHE A 51 1.52 -13.18 -5.29
CA PHE A 51 1.10 -12.02 -6.06
C PHE A 51 -0.10 -11.39 -5.35
N GLN A 52 -0.04 -10.10 -5.08
CA GLN A 52 -1.15 -9.31 -4.56
C GLN A 52 -1.98 -8.80 -5.73
N ALA A 53 -3.30 -8.74 -5.56
CA ALA A 53 -4.19 -8.11 -6.52
C ALA A 53 -3.79 -6.63 -6.71
N ASP A 54 -3.93 -6.14 -7.95
CA ASP A 54 -3.66 -4.77 -8.38
C ASP A 54 -2.22 -4.24 -8.24
N ARG A 55 -1.34 -4.98 -7.57
CA ARG A 55 0.08 -4.64 -7.48
C ARG A 55 0.81 -4.91 -8.80
N VAL A 56 1.50 -3.89 -9.31
CA VAL A 56 2.36 -4.02 -10.49
C VAL A 56 3.74 -4.57 -10.10
N TYR A 57 4.12 -5.68 -10.74
CA TYR A 57 5.45 -6.28 -10.68
C TYR A 57 6.23 -5.91 -11.93
N LEU A 58 7.53 -5.66 -11.79
CA LEU A 58 8.39 -5.23 -12.90
C LEU A 58 9.31 -6.36 -13.33
N ALA A 59 9.46 -6.55 -14.64
CA ALA A 59 10.30 -7.59 -15.19
C ALA A 59 10.96 -7.19 -16.53
N LEU A 60 12.07 -7.84 -16.82
CA LEU A 60 12.72 -7.86 -18.12
C LEU A 60 12.42 -9.21 -18.75
N LEU A 61 11.51 -9.21 -19.72
CA LEU A 61 10.97 -10.44 -20.31
C LEU A 61 11.20 -10.48 -21.82
N PRO A 62 11.50 -11.67 -22.36
CA PRO A 62 11.43 -11.90 -23.79
C PRO A 62 10.03 -11.58 -24.32
N THR A 63 9.94 -10.67 -25.28
CA THR A 63 8.72 -10.31 -26.02
C THR A 63 8.61 -11.03 -27.35
N TYR A 64 9.75 -11.28 -27.99
CA TYR A 64 9.87 -12.09 -29.18
C TYR A 64 10.82 -13.26 -28.92
N LEU A 65 10.48 -14.45 -29.40
CA LEU A 65 11.30 -15.65 -29.34
C LEU A 65 11.52 -16.18 -30.75
N ASP A 66 12.78 -16.38 -31.17
CA ASP A 66 13.09 -16.98 -32.47
C ASP A 66 12.63 -18.46 -32.46
N PRO A 67 11.67 -18.84 -33.32
CA PRO A 67 11.14 -20.20 -33.37
C PRO A 67 12.20 -21.27 -33.70
N ASN A 68 13.34 -20.88 -34.28
CA ASN A 68 14.41 -21.80 -34.66
C ASN A 68 15.40 -22.07 -33.51
N HIS A 69 15.38 -21.25 -32.46
CA HIS A 69 16.37 -21.28 -31.38
C HIS A 69 15.75 -21.41 -29.99
N VAL A 70 14.48 -21.04 -29.81
CA VAL A 70 13.75 -21.19 -28.55
C VAL A 70 12.47 -22.00 -28.79
N GLU A 71 12.52 -23.30 -28.46
CA GLU A 71 11.39 -24.23 -28.68
C GLU A 71 10.16 -23.96 -27.78
N ASN A 72 10.31 -23.15 -26.74
CA ASN A 72 9.31 -23.06 -25.66
C ASN A 72 8.54 -21.73 -25.72
N SER A 73 7.39 -21.75 -26.40
CA SER A 73 6.47 -20.60 -26.54
C SER A 73 5.78 -20.16 -25.24
N ASN A 74 6.10 -20.79 -24.10
CA ASN A 74 5.50 -20.56 -22.79
C ASN A 74 6.47 -19.89 -21.80
N ILE A 75 7.40 -19.07 -22.28
CA ILE A 75 8.39 -18.33 -21.49
C ILE A 75 8.27 -16.83 -21.81
N GLY A 76 8.63 -15.96 -20.86
CA GLY A 76 8.59 -14.52 -21.06
C GLY A 76 7.17 -13.96 -21.01
N VAL A 77 6.86 -12.96 -21.84
CA VAL A 77 5.53 -12.33 -21.85
C VAL A 77 4.42 -13.29 -22.26
N HIS A 78 4.71 -14.23 -23.17
CA HIS A 78 3.72 -15.22 -23.61
C HIS A 78 3.23 -16.13 -22.48
N ALA A 79 4.05 -16.36 -21.46
CA ALA A 79 3.65 -17.11 -20.27
C ALA A 79 2.61 -16.38 -19.43
N LEU A 80 2.59 -15.04 -19.50
CA LEU A 80 1.64 -14.17 -18.82
C LEU A 80 0.40 -13.97 -19.70
N GLU A 81 0.58 -13.65 -20.98
CA GLU A 81 -0.51 -13.40 -21.94
C GLU A 81 -1.38 -14.63 -22.20
N SER A 82 -0.84 -15.83 -22.06
CA SER A 82 -1.61 -17.07 -22.16
C SER A 82 -2.58 -17.28 -20.98
N ARG A 83 -2.55 -16.41 -19.98
CA ARG A 83 -3.35 -16.52 -18.76
C ARG A 83 -4.36 -15.39 -18.65
N THR A 84 -5.54 -15.72 -18.12
CA THR A 84 -6.63 -14.75 -17.93
C THR A 84 -6.54 -13.99 -16.62
N ASP A 85 -5.69 -14.42 -15.70
CA ASP A 85 -5.57 -13.89 -14.34
C ASP A 85 -4.38 -12.92 -14.17
N PHE A 86 -3.67 -12.63 -15.25
CA PHE A 86 -2.57 -11.67 -15.27
C PHE A 86 -2.73 -10.71 -16.44
N GLU A 87 -2.37 -9.46 -16.21
CA GLU A 87 -2.27 -8.43 -17.23
C GLU A 87 -0.79 -8.05 -17.43
N VAL A 88 -0.35 -7.96 -18.68
CA VAL A 88 0.97 -7.45 -19.06
C VAL A 88 0.85 -5.98 -19.45
N ILE A 89 1.70 -5.15 -18.86
CA ILE A 89 1.73 -3.71 -19.05
C ILE A 89 3.00 -3.37 -19.85
N TYR A 90 2.79 -2.90 -21.07
CA TYR A 90 3.85 -2.45 -21.98
C TYR A 90 4.00 -0.93 -22.02
N ASP A 91 2.98 -0.24 -21.54
CA ASP A 91 2.81 1.20 -21.66
C ASP A 91 3.73 1.96 -20.70
N ALA A 92 4.48 2.93 -21.22
CA ALA A 92 5.49 3.64 -20.44
C ALA A 92 4.90 4.50 -19.32
N GLU A 93 3.73 5.11 -19.55
CA GLU A 93 3.01 5.94 -18.57
C GLU A 93 2.62 5.09 -17.35
N ARG A 94 1.99 3.93 -17.59
CA ARG A 94 1.61 3.00 -16.51
C ARG A 94 2.82 2.37 -15.80
N LEU A 95 3.92 2.14 -16.51
CA LEU A 95 5.16 1.65 -15.89
C LEU A 95 5.85 2.71 -15.04
N ALA A 96 5.81 3.97 -15.47
CA ALA A 96 6.31 5.10 -14.70
C ALA A 96 5.48 5.33 -13.44
N GLY A 97 4.14 5.30 -13.56
CA GLY A 97 3.24 5.32 -12.40
C GLY A 97 3.54 4.21 -11.40
N ALA A 98 3.69 2.97 -11.86
CA ALA A 98 4.05 1.83 -11.01
C ALA A 98 5.44 1.92 -10.35
N LEU A 99 6.36 2.71 -10.92
CA LEU A 99 7.65 3.03 -10.31
C LEU A 99 7.52 4.14 -9.26
N LEU A 100 6.63 5.13 -9.50
CA LEU A 100 6.36 6.24 -8.60
C LEU A 100 5.56 5.83 -7.35
N GLU A 101 4.63 4.87 -7.48
CA GLU A 101 3.90 4.25 -6.37
C GLU A 101 4.82 3.57 -5.33
N ARG A 102 6.13 3.52 -5.58
CA ARG A 102 7.11 2.87 -4.72
C ARG A 102 7.99 3.90 -4.01
N ASN A 103 8.31 3.60 -2.76
CA ASN A 103 9.18 4.45 -1.93
C ASN A 103 10.64 4.47 -2.41
N TYR A 104 11.07 3.47 -3.17
CA TYR A 104 12.43 3.38 -3.72
C TYR A 104 12.43 2.85 -5.15
N LEU A 105 13.30 3.42 -5.99
CA LEU A 105 13.54 2.91 -7.32
C LEU A 105 14.26 1.55 -7.28
N PRO A 106 14.11 0.69 -8.30
CA PRO A 106 14.76 -0.61 -8.32
C PRO A 106 16.30 -0.52 -8.19
N PRO A 107 16.92 -1.08 -7.13
CA PRO A 107 18.36 -0.94 -6.88
C PRO A 107 19.24 -1.45 -8.04
N GLU A 108 18.79 -2.52 -8.67
CA GLU A 108 19.49 -3.18 -9.77
C GLU A 108 19.58 -2.33 -11.06
N ALA A 109 18.80 -1.25 -11.16
CA ALA A 109 18.82 -0.33 -12.29
C ALA A 109 19.32 1.07 -11.91
N PHE A 110 19.05 1.54 -10.69
CA PHE A 110 19.27 2.94 -10.31
C PHE A 110 20.44 3.17 -9.32
N TYR A 111 20.68 2.22 -8.41
CA TYR A 111 21.61 2.39 -7.28
C TYR A 111 23.04 1.92 -7.56
N GLU A 112 23.98 2.26 -6.67
CA GLU A 112 25.35 1.76 -6.74
C GLU A 112 25.40 0.22 -6.90
N GLY A 113 26.16 -0.24 -7.89
CA GLY A 113 26.24 -1.67 -8.23
C GLY A 113 25.15 -2.16 -9.17
N PHE A 114 24.36 -1.26 -9.78
CA PHE A 114 23.35 -1.60 -10.78
C PHE A 114 23.91 -2.48 -11.92
N ASP A 115 23.04 -3.33 -12.46
CA ASP A 115 23.32 -4.09 -13.67
C ASP A 115 23.16 -3.18 -14.89
N ARG A 116 24.25 -2.96 -15.62
CA ARG A 116 24.29 -2.04 -16.78
C ARG A 116 23.27 -2.41 -17.85
N TRP A 117 23.06 -3.70 -18.07
CA TRP A 117 22.12 -4.19 -19.08
C TRP A 117 20.68 -3.95 -18.62
N LYS A 118 20.37 -4.23 -17.34
CA LYS A 118 19.04 -3.92 -16.80
C LYS A 118 18.73 -2.43 -16.83
N ARG A 119 19.70 -1.59 -16.41
CA ARG A 119 19.56 -0.14 -16.46
C ARG A 119 19.27 0.35 -17.87
N GLN A 120 20.07 -0.08 -18.85
CA GLN A 120 19.87 0.32 -20.25
C GLN A 120 18.46 0.03 -20.73
N LYS A 121 17.93 -1.17 -20.44
CA LYS A 121 16.57 -1.56 -20.84
C LYS A 121 15.48 -0.74 -20.17
N VAL A 122 15.66 -0.38 -18.90
CA VAL A 122 14.71 0.50 -18.19
C VAL A 122 14.74 1.91 -18.77
N MET A 123 15.94 2.48 -18.95
CA MET A 123 16.09 3.83 -19.50
C MET A 123 15.57 3.92 -20.94
N GLU A 124 15.84 2.92 -21.78
CA GLU A 124 15.35 2.86 -23.16
C GLU A 124 13.83 2.75 -23.23
N LYS A 125 13.21 1.90 -22.40
CA LYS A 125 11.76 1.69 -22.42
C LYS A 125 10.98 2.92 -21.95
N LEU A 126 11.52 3.62 -20.96
CA LEU A 126 10.90 4.78 -20.35
C LEU A 126 11.38 6.11 -20.96
N ASP A 127 12.30 6.07 -21.93
CA ASP A 127 12.94 7.25 -22.52
C ASP A 127 13.52 8.21 -21.47
N LEU A 128 14.22 7.65 -20.48
CA LEU A 128 14.82 8.40 -19.38
C LEU A 128 16.23 8.88 -19.75
N ASP A 129 16.51 10.15 -19.43
CA ASP A 129 17.84 10.72 -19.41
C ASP A 129 18.63 10.20 -18.20
N ASP A 130 19.82 9.65 -18.46
CA ASP A 130 20.70 9.13 -17.42
C ASP A 130 21.31 10.28 -16.60
N ALA A 131 20.71 10.56 -15.45
CA ALA A 131 21.15 11.55 -14.46
C ALA A 131 22.34 11.09 -13.59
N GLY A 132 22.89 9.89 -13.82
CA GLY A 132 24.00 9.32 -13.05
C GLY A 132 23.57 8.30 -11.99
N ARG A 133 24.51 7.92 -11.12
CA ARG A 133 24.28 6.86 -10.11
C ARG A 133 23.58 7.43 -8.90
N VAL A 134 22.62 6.70 -8.36
CA VAL A 134 21.97 7.01 -7.07
C VAL A 134 22.83 6.43 -5.94
N PHE A 135 23.35 7.29 -5.07
CA PHE A 135 24.03 6.89 -3.83
C PHE A 135 23.12 7.09 -2.62
N GLU A 136 22.35 8.18 -2.62
CA GLU A 136 21.41 8.56 -1.57
C GLU A 136 20.02 8.85 -2.16
N LYS A 137 18.99 8.96 -1.31
CA LYS A 137 17.60 9.15 -1.75
C LYS A 137 17.41 10.43 -2.57
N ASP A 138 18.14 11.50 -2.24
CA ASP A 138 18.12 12.78 -2.97
C ASP A 138 18.64 12.64 -4.40
N ASP A 139 19.48 11.63 -4.69
CA ASP A 139 19.96 11.35 -6.04
C ASP A 139 18.89 10.67 -6.91
N GLU A 140 17.77 10.17 -6.33
CA GLU A 140 16.64 9.61 -7.09
C GLU A 140 15.78 10.69 -7.74
N GLU A 141 15.78 11.91 -7.18
CA GLU A 141 14.84 12.97 -7.53
C GLU A 141 14.83 13.30 -9.04
N PRO A 142 15.99 13.39 -9.73
CA PRO A 142 16.01 13.59 -11.18
C PRO A 142 15.34 12.48 -11.99
N TYR A 143 15.32 11.24 -11.48
CA TYR A 143 14.59 10.15 -12.12
C TYR A 143 13.10 10.20 -11.81
N ARG A 144 12.73 10.52 -10.56
CA ARG A 144 11.33 10.66 -10.16
C ARG A 144 10.64 11.79 -10.93
N ASP A 145 11.30 12.90 -11.16
CA ASP A 145 10.77 14.01 -11.97
C ASP A 145 10.47 13.58 -13.41
N GLN A 146 11.41 12.86 -14.04
CA GLN A 146 11.21 12.34 -15.38
C GLN A 146 10.07 11.31 -15.42
N LEU A 147 9.99 10.42 -14.42
CA LEU A 147 8.91 9.45 -14.31
C LEU A 147 7.55 10.12 -14.14
N ARG A 148 7.45 11.22 -13.36
CA ARG A 148 6.21 12.00 -13.23
C ARG A 148 5.78 12.59 -14.57
N ALA A 149 6.73 13.17 -15.30
CA ALA A 149 6.48 13.69 -16.64
C ALA A 149 5.97 12.62 -17.61
N ILE A 150 6.53 11.40 -17.54
CA ILE A 150 6.08 10.26 -18.36
C ILE A 150 4.71 9.74 -17.93
N ALA A 151 4.46 9.68 -16.62
CA ALA A 151 3.19 9.22 -16.04
C ALA A 151 2.05 10.23 -16.20
N GLY A 152 2.32 11.44 -16.72
CA GLY A 152 1.32 12.50 -16.80
C GLY A 152 0.84 13.00 -15.43
N VAL A 153 1.60 12.72 -14.37
CA VAL A 153 1.29 13.13 -13.01
C VAL A 153 1.91 14.51 -12.80
N GLU A 154 1.08 15.53 -12.62
CA GLU A 154 1.58 16.85 -12.19
C GLU A 154 2.27 16.70 -10.83
N THR A 155 3.29 17.51 -10.55
CA THR A 155 3.97 17.49 -9.26
C THR A 155 2.97 17.88 -8.18
N ASP A 156 2.34 16.88 -7.60
CA ASP A 156 1.57 17.06 -6.39
C ASP A 156 2.59 17.13 -5.26
N ASP A 157 3.00 18.35 -4.93
CA ASP A 157 3.97 18.63 -3.86
C ASP A 157 3.58 17.88 -2.56
N GLU A 158 2.29 17.62 -2.38
CA GLU A 158 1.68 16.88 -1.28
C GLU A 158 2.04 15.39 -1.22
N ALA A 159 2.11 14.67 -2.36
CA ALA A 159 2.48 13.24 -2.39
C ALA A 159 3.97 13.01 -2.07
N SER A 160 4.83 13.93 -2.51
CA SER A 160 6.26 13.95 -2.17
C SER A 160 6.49 14.30 -0.70
N VAL A 161 5.73 15.26 -0.16
CA VAL A 161 5.76 15.63 1.27
C VAL A 161 5.23 14.48 2.13
N SER A 162 4.16 13.81 1.71
CA SER A 162 3.61 12.62 2.37
C SER A 162 4.62 11.46 2.42
N THR A 163 5.30 11.17 1.30
CA THR A 163 6.34 10.12 1.27
C THR A 163 7.55 10.48 2.16
N GLN A 164 7.96 11.75 2.19
CA GLN A 164 9.05 12.22 3.06
C GLN A 164 8.66 12.12 4.55
N ARG A 165 7.41 12.46 4.89
CA ARG A 165 6.87 12.35 6.25
C ARG A 165 6.72 10.91 6.71
N SER A 166 6.26 10.00 5.86
CA SER A 166 6.18 8.57 6.22
C SER A 166 7.57 7.98 6.54
N ASP A 167 8.59 8.33 5.76
CA ASP A 167 9.96 7.90 6.05
C ASP A 167 10.52 8.54 7.34
N GLU A 168 10.19 9.80 7.61
CA GLU A 168 10.50 10.46 8.88
C GLU A 168 9.86 9.70 10.06
N TYR A 169 8.56 9.43 10.00
CA TYR A 169 7.81 8.71 11.02
C TYR A 169 8.31 7.27 11.21
N THR A 170 8.65 6.56 10.13
CA THR A 170 9.25 5.22 10.20
C THR A 170 10.62 5.24 10.89
N SER A 171 11.39 6.31 10.72
CA SER A 171 12.71 6.47 11.37
C SER A 171 12.62 6.92 12.83
N ARG A 172 11.56 7.66 13.16
CA ARG A 172 11.38 8.33 14.45
C ARG A 172 10.61 7.46 15.45
N PHE A 173 9.55 6.79 15.01
CA PHE A 173 8.67 6.00 15.87
C PHE A 173 8.98 4.51 15.77
N SER A 174 8.91 3.82 16.90
CA SER A 174 8.78 2.36 16.92
C SER A 174 7.38 1.93 16.48
N ARG A 175 7.21 0.66 16.10
CA ARG A 175 5.89 0.09 15.76
C ARG A 175 4.88 0.28 16.90
N SER A 176 5.31 0.10 18.14
CA SER A 176 4.44 0.29 19.32
C SER A 176 4.02 1.75 19.46
N GLU A 177 4.96 2.69 19.34
CA GLU A 177 4.65 4.13 19.41
C GLU A 177 3.73 4.56 18.27
N ALA A 178 4.00 4.15 17.03
CA ALA A 178 3.13 4.46 15.90
C ALA A 178 1.71 3.88 16.09
N SER A 179 1.59 2.68 16.65
CA SER A 179 0.30 2.08 16.99
C SER A 179 -0.45 2.85 18.08
N GLU A 180 0.26 3.32 19.11
CA GLU A 180 -0.31 4.12 20.20
C GLU A 180 -0.73 5.51 19.72
N ILE A 181 0.09 6.16 18.87
CA ILE A 181 -0.23 7.45 18.25
C ILE A 181 -1.50 7.32 17.41
N ILE A 182 -1.61 6.28 16.58
CA ILE A 182 -2.82 6.04 15.77
C ILE A 182 -4.03 5.75 16.67
N ALA A 183 -3.85 5.05 17.80
CA ALA A 183 -4.95 4.81 18.75
C ALA A 183 -5.44 6.12 19.39
N VAL A 184 -4.53 7.00 19.80
CA VAL A 184 -4.85 8.34 20.32
C VAL A 184 -5.59 9.19 19.29
N LEU A 185 -5.13 9.18 18.03
CA LEU A 185 -5.80 9.91 16.95
C LEU A 185 -7.21 9.37 16.66
N ARG A 186 -7.45 8.07 16.84
CA ARG A 186 -8.79 7.48 16.73
C ARG A 186 -9.69 7.92 17.86
N GLU A 187 -9.20 7.88 19.09
CA GLU A 187 -9.95 8.31 20.26
C GLU A 187 -10.36 9.78 20.14
N ALA A 188 -9.46 10.63 19.64
CA ALA A 188 -9.76 12.05 19.38
C ALA A 188 -10.73 12.31 18.21
N GLN A 189 -10.87 11.36 17.27
CA GLN A 189 -11.84 11.42 16.16
C GLN A 189 -13.18 10.78 16.49
N ALA A 190 -13.23 9.91 17.50
CA ALA A 190 -14.43 9.19 17.86
C ALA A 190 -15.50 10.20 18.33
N PRO A 191 -16.69 10.24 17.69
CA PRO A 191 -17.79 11.01 18.23
C PRO A 191 -18.12 10.49 19.64
N GLU A 192 -18.42 11.41 20.56
CA GLU A 192 -18.77 11.05 21.93
C GLU A 192 -19.99 10.11 21.89
N PRO A 193 -19.88 8.89 22.45
CA PRO A 193 -20.98 7.96 22.40
C PRO A 193 -22.18 8.56 23.16
N PRO A 194 -23.41 8.31 22.69
CA PRO A 194 -24.63 8.83 23.31
C PRO A 194 -24.78 8.45 24.79
N PHE A 195 -24.11 7.39 25.23
CA PHE A 195 -23.99 6.96 26.62
C PHE A 195 -22.71 6.13 26.82
N ASP A 196 -22.26 5.99 28.08
CA ASP A 196 -21.10 5.18 28.46
C ASP A 196 -21.47 3.67 28.43
N PRO A 197 -20.97 2.87 27.48
CA PRO A 197 -21.35 1.47 27.38
C PRO A 197 -20.83 0.62 28.55
N GLY A 198 -19.71 0.99 29.17
CA GLY A 198 -19.13 0.34 30.36
C GLY A 198 -19.99 0.50 31.63
N ALA A 199 -20.87 1.50 31.65
CA ALA A 199 -21.83 1.71 32.72
C ALA A 199 -22.98 0.68 32.69
N HIS A 200 -23.31 0.11 31.52
CA HIS A 200 -24.44 -0.80 31.32
C HIS A 200 -24.02 -2.28 31.40
N THR A 201 -24.92 -3.15 31.86
CA THR A 201 -24.77 -4.61 31.72
C THR A 201 -25.14 -5.04 30.30
N ILE A 202 -24.71 -6.23 29.86
CA ILE A 202 -25.03 -6.77 28.53
C ILE A 202 -26.54 -6.74 28.25
N ALA A 203 -27.37 -7.08 29.23
CA ALA A 203 -28.83 -7.06 29.08
C ALA A 203 -29.42 -5.64 29.03
N GLU A 204 -28.80 -4.68 29.73
CA GLU A 204 -29.19 -3.26 29.65
C GLU A 204 -28.76 -2.64 28.32
N LEU A 205 -27.61 -3.06 27.76
CA LEU A 205 -27.19 -2.69 26.41
C LEU A 205 -28.15 -3.23 25.35
N GLU A 206 -28.54 -4.50 25.46
CA GLU A 206 -29.57 -5.09 24.58
C GLU A 206 -30.88 -4.30 24.65
N GLU A 207 -31.35 -3.95 25.84
CA GLU A 207 -32.61 -3.18 26.03
C GLU A 207 -32.53 -1.74 25.48
N GLU A 208 -31.41 -1.04 25.69
CA GLU A 208 -31.19 0.31 25.16
C GLU A 208 -31.02 0.33 23.63
N LEU A 209 -30.45 -0.73 23.06
CA LEU A 209 -30.25 -0.87 21.61
C LEU A 209 -31.49 -1.43 20.88
N GLU A 210 -32.36 -2.18 21.56
CA GLU A 210 -33.58 -2.80 21.02
C GLU A 210 -34.81 -1.86 21.05
N THR A 211 -34.61 -0.54 20.92
CA THR A 211 -35.72 0.44 20.96
C THR A 211 -36.82 0.14 19.93
N ASP A 212 -38.07 0.51 20.30
CA ASP A 212 -39.31 0.21 19.58
C ASP A 212 -39.14 0.23 18.06
N ALA A 213 -39.72 -0.78 17.37
CA ALA A 213 -39.45 -1.20 15.98
C ALA A 213 -39.42 -0.14 14.84
N ASP A 214 -39.69 1.14 15.13
CA ASP A 214 -39.62 2.28 14.21
C ASP A 214 -38.50 3.29 14.55
N GLU A 215 -37.77 3.12 15.67
CA GLU A 215 -36.74 4.04 16.17
C GLU A 215 -35.42 3.26 16.36
N LYS A 216 -34.90 2.72 15.26
CA LYS A 216 -33.49 2.30 15.22
C LYS A 216 -32.63 3.54 15.43
N TRP A 217 -31.62 3.42 16.28
CA TRP A 217 -30.64 4.47 16.48
C TRP A 217 -29.99 4.80 15.14
N ASP A 218 -29.66 6.06 14.95
CA ASP A 218 -28.95 6.46 13.73
C ASP A 218 -27.59 5.77 13.66
N VAL A 219 -27.14 5.54 12.43
CA VAL A 219 -25.91 4.79 12.13
C VAL A 219 -24.69 5.47 12.77
N ASP A 220 -24.70 6.79 12.90
CA ASP A 220 -23.59 7.55 13.48
C ASP A 220 -23.47 7.29 14.99
N SER A 221 -24.60 7.30 15.71
CA SER A 221 -24.68 6.96 17.14
C SER A 221 -24.27 5.51 17.43
N LEU A 222 -24.63 4.57 16.56
CA LEU A 222 -24.26 3.16 16.71
C LEU A 222 -22.79 2.91 16.36
N ASN A 223 -22.24 3.62 15.37
CA ASN A 223 -20.80 3.60 15.06
C ASN A 223 -19.97 4.21 16.19
N ALA A 224 -20.46 5.27 16.85
CA ALA A 224 -19.81 5.86 18.02
C ALA A 224 -19.66 4.83 19.17
N LEU A 225 -20.72 4.07 19.44
CA LEU A 225 -20.71 3.00 20.44
C LEU A 225 -19.76 1.85 20.07
N TYR A 226 -19.72 1.45 18.80
CA TYR A 226 -18.80 0.43 18.32
C TYR A 226 -17.32 0.84 18.50
N GLN A 227 -16.99 2.10 18.22
CA GLN A 227 -15.62 2.61 18.37
C GLN A 227 -15.21 2.73 19.84
N ALA A 228 -16.11 3.18 20.72
CA ALA A 228 -15.85 3.21 22.16
C ALA A 228 -15.52 1.81 22.73
N GLU A 229 -16.24 0.77 22.32
CA GLU A 229 -15.97 -0.62 22.75
C GLU A 229 -14.60 -1.12 22.29
N ARG A 230 -14.24 -0.81 21.04
CA ARG A 230 -12.97 -1.24 20.43
C ARG A 230 -11.74 -0.62 21.13
N LEU A 231 -11.87 0.57 21.71
CA LEU A 231 -10.80 1.24 22.47
C LEU A 231 -10.57 0.59 23.85
N GLY A 232 -11.41 -0.37 24.25
CA GLY A 232 -11.21 -1.18 25.44
C GLY A 232 -11.85 -0.61 26.71
N ASP A 233 -12.76 0.36 26.57
CA ASP A 233 -13.46 1.00 27.69
C ASP A 233 -14.59 0.13 28.29
N ASP A 234 -14.85 -1.05 27.71
CA ASP A 234 -16.10 -1.78 27.92
C ASP A 234 -16.01 -3.16 28.57
N ARG A 235 -17.20 -3.68 28.94
CA ARG A 235 -17.39 -5.01 29.54
C ARG A 235 -17.33 -6.11 28.49
N THR A 236 -16.61 -7.19 28.80
CA THR A 236 -16.51 -8.41 27.97
C THR A 236 -17.88 -8.89 27.47
N GLY A 237 -18.11 -8.83 26.16
CA GLY A 237 -19.34 -9.30 25.50
C GLY A 237 -20.24 -8.20 24.94
N ALA A 238 -19.99 -6.92 25.26
CA ALA A 238 -20.71 -5.77 24.70
C ALA A 238 -20.58 -5.69 23.16
N ARG A 239 -19.40 -6.00 22.61
CA ARG A 239 -19.17 -6.12 21.17
C ARG A 239 -20.16 -7.00 20.43
N ASN A 240 -20.45 -8.17 20.98
CA ASN A 240 -21.31 -9.15 20.33
C ASN A 240 -22.75 -8.62 20.25
N VAL A 241 -23.21 -7.89 21.26
CA VAL A 241 -24.53 -7.26 21.27
C VAL A 241 -24.60 -6.16 20.20
N LEU A 242 -23.55 -5.33 20.11
CA LEU A 242 -23.47 -4.30 19.08
C LEU A 242 -23.43 -4.91 17.67
N GLU A 243 -22.61 -5.94 17.42
CA GLU A 243 -22.55 -6.65 16.14
C GLU A 243 -23.89 -7.33 15.78
N ASP A 244 -24.59 -7.90 16.76
CA ASP A 244 -25.91 -8.52 16.57
C ASP A 244 -27.01 -7.48 16.22
N VAL A 245 -26.93 -6.26 16.76
CA VAL A 245 -27.87 -5.15 16.47
C VAL A 245 -27.54 -4.46 15.15
N LEU A 246 -26.24 -4.28 14.85
CA LEU A 246 -25.72 -3.54 13.69
C LEU A 246 -25.81 -4.33 12.37
N GLY A 247 -25.63 -5.66 12.42
CA GLY A 247 -25.63 -6.50 11.22
C GLY A 247 -24.49 -6.19 10.22
N ASP A 248 -24.61 -6.73 9.00
CA ASP A 248 -23.63 -6.54 7.91
C ASP A 248 -23.71 -5.15 7.23
N ASP A 249 -24.63 -4.28 7.64
CA ASP A 249 -24.89 -2.96 7.01
C ASP A 249 -23.96 -1.84 7.52
N LEU A 250 -22.96 -2.19 8.34
CA LEU A 250 -21.86 -1.30 8.65
C LEU A 250 -21.01 -1.11 7.39
N GLU A 251 -21.24 -0.02 6.65
CA GLU A 251 -20.17 0.55 5.85
C GLU A 251 -19.10 1.02 6.85
N PRO A 252 -17.92 0.37 6.90
CA PRO A 252 -16.84 0.85 7.75
C PRO A 252 -16.55 2.27 7.30
N VAL A 253 -16.58 3.22 8.24
CA VAL A 253 -16.10 4.58 7.98
C VAL A 253 -14.71 4.41 7.37
N ASN A 254 -14.58 4.84 6.13
CA ASN A 254 -13.47 4.50 5.24
C ASN A 254 -12.12 4.82 5.92
N PHE A 255 -11.13 3.95 5.65
CA PHE A 255 -9.69 4.11 5.93
C PHE A 255 -9.12 3.68 7.29
N GLU A 256 -9.73 2.74 8.02
CA GLU A 256 -9.09 2.25 9.26
C GLU A 256 -8.01 1.19 9.00
N ILE A 257 -6.75 1.53 9.28
CA ILE A 257 -5.62 0.57 9.29
C ILE A 257 -5.80 -0.48 10.42
N ASP A 258 -5.63 -1.77 10.15
CA ASP A 258 -5.66 -2.78 11.20
C ASP A 258 -4.34 -2.79 11.99
N LEU A 259 -4.32 -2.24 13.21
CA LEU A 259 -3.12 -2.12 14.04
C LEU A 259 -2.52 -3.47 14.47
N GLU A 260 -3.33 -4.54 14.53
CA GLU A 260 -2.83 -5.86 14.91
C GLU A 260 -1.95 -6.46 13.80
N SER A 261 -2.37 -6.30 12.53
CA SER A 261 -1.69 -6.86 11.37
C SER A 261 -0.76 -5.90 10.63
N ALA A 262 -0.94 -4.58 10.82
CA ALA A 262 -0.14 -3.56 10.17
C ALA A 262 1.33 -3.56 10.63
N GLY A 263 2.22 -3.36 9.67
CA GLY A 263 3.63 -3.07 9.90
C GLY A 263 3.84 -1.58 10.24
N LEU A 264 5.03 -1.26 10.75
CA LEU A 264 5.41 0.14 11.03
C LEU A 264 5.29 1.03 9.80
N THR A 265 5.63 0.53 8.61
CA THR A 265 5.50 1.29 7.36
C THR A 265 4.05 1.61 7.04
N ASP A 266 3.15 0.63 7.17
CA ASP A 266 1.72 0.85 6.92
C ASP A 266 1.16 1.90 7.91
N MET A 267 1.61 1.86 9.17
CA MET A 267 1.24 2.84 10.21
C MET A 267 1.80 4.23 9.91
N ALA A 268 3.05 4.33 9.48
CA ALA A 268 3.68 5.60 9.13
C ALA A 268 3.01 6.23 7.90
N ASP A 269 2.65 5.43 6.89
CA ASP A 269 1.89 5.87 5.72
C ASP A 269 0.48 6.35 6.11
N HIS A 270 -0.14 5.75 7.12
CA HIS A 270 -1.44 6.21 7.62
C HIS A 270 -1.35 7.56 8.35
N LEU A 271 -0.27 7.79 9.11
CA LEU A 271 -0.06 9.04 9.84
C LEU A 271 0.13 10.26 8.91
N THR A 272 0.49 10.08 7.65
CA THR A 272 0.65 11.21 6.71
C THR A 272 -0.67 11.81 6.24
N GLN A 273 -1.80 11.15 6.56
CA GLN A 273 -3.15 11.65 6.31
C GLN A 273 -3.58 12.74 7.31
N PHE A 274 -2.79 12.94 8.38
CA PHE A 274 -3.00 13.95 9.41
C PHE A 274 -1.98 15.08 9.29
N ASP A 275 -2.37 16.29 9.70
CA ASP A 275 -1.44 17.41 9.81
C ASP A 275 -0.28 17.02 10.75
N PRO A 276 0.99 17.34 10.40
CA PRO A 276 2.14 16.98 11.22
C PRO A 276 2.05 17.48 12.66
N ALA A 277 1.48 18.67 12.90
CA ALA A 277 1.32 19.19 14.25
C ALA A 277 0.36 18.32 15.08
N VAL A 278 -0.67 17.75 14.45
CA VAL A 278 -1.62 16.83 15.09
C VAL A 278 -0.95 15.49 15.42
N VAL A 279 -0.09 14.98 14.53
CA VAL A 279 0.70 13.76 14.79
C VAL A 279 1.70 13.98 15.93
N GLU A 280 2.36 15.14 15.98
CA GLU A 280 3.26 15.52 17.07
C GLU A 280 2.52 15.64 18.40
N GLU A 281 1.36 16.28 18.41
CA GLU A 281 0.54 16.42 19.62
C GLU A 281 0.06 15.04 20.12
N ALA A 282 -0.34 14.14 19.21
CA ALA A 282 -0.66 12.75 19.55
C ALA A 282 0.57 11.99 20.10
N ALA A 283 1.76 12.22 19.55
CA ALA A 283 2.99 11.66 20.09
C ALA A 283 3.31 12.21 21.49
N ASP A 284 3.05 13.49 21.75
CA ASP A 284 3.20 14.10 23.08
C ASP A 284 2.19 13.50 24.08
N VAL A 285 0.97 13.20 23.67
CA VAL A 285 0.00 12.45 24.50
C VAL A 285 0.51 11.06 24.84
N VAL A 286 1.01 10.30 23.87
CA VAL A 286 1.58 8.96 24.08
C VAL A 286 2.77 9.00 25.05
N ASN A 287 3.61 10.04 24.95
CA ASN A 287 4.75 10.24 25.86
C ASN A 287 4.34 10.76 27.26
N GLY A 288 3.08 11.15 27.44
CA GLY A 288 2.55 11.73 28.68
C GLY A 288 2.90 13.20 28.89
N ASP A 289 3.29 13.90 27.83
CA ASP A 289 3.64 15.33 27.81
C ASP A 289 2.42 16.23 27.47
N ALA A 290 1.31 15.65 26.98
CA ALA A 290 0.03 16.31 26.70
C ALA A 290 -1.18 15.47 27.13
N GLU A 291 -2.38 16.07 27.22
CA GLU A 291 -3.65 15.40 27.52
C GLU A 291 -4.48 15.24 26.23
N ILE A 292 -5.23 14.14 26.10
CA ILE A 292 -6.01 13.85 24.87
C ILE A 292 -7.08 14.91 24.57
N SER A 293 -7.56 15.61 25.61
CA SER A 293 -8.57 16.67 25.49
C SER A 293 -8.10 17.92 24.74
N ASP A 294 -6.78 18.06 24.55
CA ASP A 294 -6.19 19.18 23.81
C ASP A 294 -6.09 18.88 22.30
N LEU A 295 -6.22 17.60 21.88
CA LEU A 295 -6.14 17.18 20.49
C LEU A 295 -7.43 17.49 19.70
N THR A 296 -7.25 18.09 18.52
CA THR A 296 -8.31 18.20 17.50
C THR A 296 -7.89 17.44 16.25
N ALA A 297 -8.13 16.12 16.25
CA ALA A 297 -7.79 15.26 15.13
C ALA A 297 -8.88 15.36 14.05
N THR A 298 -8.62 16.14 13.01
CA THR A 298 -9.41 16.10 11.78
C THR A 298 -8.45 15.66 10.67
N PRO A 299 -8.74 14.60 9.91
CA PRO A 299 -7.93 14.28 8.73
C PRO A 299 -7.98 15.45 7.76
N ASP A 300 -6.85 15.80 7.14
CA ASP A 300 -6.81 16.81 6.09
C ASP A 300 -7.64 16.25 4.92
N SER A 301 -8.89 16.69 4.86
CA SER A 301 -9.85 16.27 3.85
C SER A 301 -10.03 17.44 2.89
N GLU A 302 -9.36 17.40 1.74
CA GLU A 302 -9.81 18.20 0.59
C GLU A 302 -9.97 17.28 -0.64
N ASP A 303 -11.11 17.50 -1.31
CA ASP A 303 -11.76 16.79 -2.43
C ASP A 303 -10.89 16.04 -3.47
#